data_AF-A0AAD7ZC85-F1
#
_entry.id   AF-A0AAD7ZC85-F1
#
_cell.length_a   1.000
_cell.length_b   1.000
_cell.length_c   1.000
_cell.angle_alpha   90.00
_cell.angle_beta   90.00
_cell.angle_gamma   90.00
#
_symmetry.space_group_name_H-M   'P 1'
#
loop_
_entity.id
_entity.type
_entity.pdbx_description
1 polymer ?
#
loop_
_entity_poly.entity_id
_entity_poly.type
_entity_poly.pdbx_seq_one_letter_code
_entity_poly.pdbx_strand_id
1 'polypeptide(L)'
;MNVVDVARLQSKSKELRRDLIFDHICSELLQADLINQEDYQIIRVQSTESKKIDILIEILPTKGPETLDKFIGILERNYQWLAESLRNSDPQNISDNENENKCQNLEK
;
A
#
# COMPACT_ATOMS: atom_id res chain seq x y z
N MET A 1 10.62 -5.99 11.42
CA MET A 1 10.47 -6.13 9.96
C MET A 1 11.78 -6.64 9.36
N ASN A 2 11.75 -7.51 8.33
CA ASN A 2 12.99 -7.92 7.67
C ASN A 2 13.45 -6.85 6.67
N VAL A 3 14.77 -6.74 6.48
CA VAL A 3 15.37 -5.80 5.50
C VAL A 3 14.82 -6.00 4.08
N VAL A 4 14.46 -7.24 3.75
CA VAL A 4 13.83 -7.60 2.46
C VAL A 4 12.45 -6.98 2.32
N ASP A 5 11.64 -7.03 3.37
CA ASP A 5 10.28 -6.48 3.38
C ASP A 5 10.30 -4.95 3.25
N VAL A 6 11.27 -4.29 3.90
CA VAL A 6 11.48 -2.85 3.77
C VAL A 6 11.91 -2.48 2.35
N ALA A 7 12.83 -3.24 1.76
CA ALA A 7 13.28 -3.00 0.38
C ALA A 7 12.13 -3.17 -0.63
N ARG A 8 11.23 -4.14 -0.41
CA ARG A 8 10.03 -4.35 -1.24
C ARG A 8 9.06 -3.18 -1.16
N LEU A 9 8.75 -2.72 0.06
CA LEU A 9 7.92 -1.52 0.29
C LEU A 9 8.53 -0.29 -0.37
N GLN A 10 9.84 -0.08 -0.23
CA GLN A 10 10.53 1.06 -0.85
C GLN A 10 10.54 0.98 -2.38
N SER A 11 10.72 -0.22 -2.95
CA SER A 11 10.68 -0.43 -4.40
C SER A 11 9.32 -0.06 -5.00
N LYS A 12 8.22 -0.46 -4.34
CA LYS A 12 6.84 -0.19 -4.76
C LYS A 12 6.25 1.11 -4.22
N SER A 13 7.01 1.85 -3.40
CA SER A 13 6.56 3.10 -2.80
C SER A 13 6.15 4.15 -3.83
N LYS A 14 6.75 4.16 -5.03
CA LYS A 14 6.39 5.09 -6.10
C LYS A 14 4.97 4.85 -6.64
N GLU A 15 4.60 3.58 -6.85
CA GLU A 15 3.26 3.19 -7.30
C GLU A 15 2.24 3.48 -6.20
N LEU A 16 2.55 3.11 -4.96
CA LEU A 16 1.71 3.43 -3.80
C LEU A 16 1.48 4.94 -3.67
N ARG A 17 2.53 5.78 -3.76
CA ARG A 17 2.39 7.24 -3.63
C ARG A 17 1.54 7.90 -4.71
N ARG A 18 1.38 7.24 -5.86
CA ARG A 18 0.63 7.77 -7.01
C ARG A 18 -0.83 7.34 -6.95
N ASP A 19 -1.08 6.08 -6.59
CA ASP A 19 -2.40 5.47 -6.73
C ASP A 19 -3.11 5.19 -5.39
N LEU A 20 -2.37 5.16 -4.28
CA LEU A 20 -2.92 4.92 -2.95
C LEU A 20 -3.41 6.22 -2.31
N ILE A 21 -4.67 6.19 -1.87
CA ILE A 21 -5.29 7.28 -1.11
C ILE A 21 -5.34 6.88 0.36
N PHE A 22 -4.69 7.65 1.21
CA PHE A 22 -4.57 7.33 2.63
C PHE A 22 -5.94 7.30 3.32
N ASP A 23 -6.83 8.23 2.95
CA ASP A 23 -8.16 8.38 3.56
C ASP A 23 -9.02 7.12 3.39
N HIS A 24 -8.88 6.40 2.27
CA HIS A 24 -9.63 5.17 2.01
C HIS A 24 -9.20 4.01 2.90
N ILE A 25 -7.92 3.92 3.23
CA ILE A 25 -7.36 2.81 4.02
C ILE A 25 -7.16 3.16 5.49
N CYS A 26 -7.25 4.43 5.88
CA CYS A 26 -6.89 4.89 7.22
C CYS A 26 -7.71 4.23 8.34
N SER A 27 -8.99 3.95 8.07
CA SER A 27 -9.87 3.28 9.03
C SER A 27 -9.44 1.84 9.28
N GLU A 28 -9.09 1.11 8.22
CA GLU A 28 -8.58 -0.27 8.34
C GLU A 28 -7.16 -0.30 8.94
N LEU A 29 -6.31 0.69 8.64
CA LEU A 29 -4.97 0.81 9.24
C LEU A 29 -5.05 0.99 10.77
N LEU A 30 -5.98 1.83 11.24
CA LEU A 30 -6.24 2.02 12.67
C LEU A 30 -6.82 0.75 13.30
N GLN A 31 -7.77 0.09 12.62
CA GLN A 31 -8.39 -1.13 13.12
C GLN A 31 -7.40 -2.31 13.22
N ALA A 32 -6.44 -2.38 12.30
CA ALA A 32 -5.40 -3.41 12.27
C ALA A 32 -4.22 -3.13 13.22
N ASP A 33 -4.27 -2.01 13.96
CA ASP A 33 -3.22 -1.51 14.86
C ASP A 33 -1.88 -1.29 14.13
N LEU A 34 -1.93 -0.88 12.85
CA LEU A 34 -0.74 -0.60 12.04
C LEU A 34 -0.23 0.82 12.25
N ILE A 35 -1.16 1.74 12.51
CA ILE A 35 -0.87 3.13 12.86
C ILE A 35 -1.63 3.46 14.13
N ASN A 36 -1.02 4.27 15.00
CA ASN A 36 -1.69 4.78 16.17
C ASN A 36 -2.48 6.05 15.82
N GLN A 37 -3.30 6.53 16.76
CA GLN A 37 -4.05 7.75 16.56
C GLN A 37 -3.15 8.99 16.38
N GLU A 38 -1.98 9.00 17.02
CA GLU A 38 -0.94 10.02 16.81
C GLU A 38 -0.36 9.96 15.39
N ASP A 39 0.05 8.76 14.95
CA ASP A 39 0.56 8.52 13.59
C ASP A 39 -0.47 8.95 12.54
N TYR A 40 -1.74 8.60 12.76
CA TYR A 40 -2.84 9.00 11.88
C TYR A 40 -2.96 10.53 11.77
N GLN A 41 -2.87 11.28 12.86
CA GLN A 41 -2.91 12.75 12.79
C GLN A 41 -1.72 13.32 12.04
N ILE A 42 -0.51 12.78 12.26
CA ILE A 42 0.73 13.20 11.58
C ILE A 42 0.65 12.93 10.07
N ILE A 43 0.08 11.79 9.69
CA ILE A 43 -0.12 11.44 8.28
C ILE A 43 -1.24 12.32 7.69
N ARG A 44 -2.39 12.41 8.34
CA ARG A 44 -3.54 13.15 7.84
C ARG A 44 -3.25 14.64 7.58
N VAL A 45 -2.43 15.27 8.42
CA VAL A 45 -2.10 16.70 8.29
C VAL A 45 -1.18 17.00 7.09
N GLN A 46 -0.61 15.97 6.45
CA GLN A 46 0.22 16.20 5.27
C GLN A 46 -0.59 16.75 4.09
N SER A 47 0.04 17.66 3.35
CA SER A 47 -0.61 18.40 2.26
C SER A 47 -0.87 17.55 1.01
N THR A 48 -0.13 16.46 0.80
CA THR A 48 -0.23 15.62 -0.40
C THR A 48 -0.32 14.14 -0.03
N GLU A 49 -1.13 13.37 -0.76
CA GLU A 49 -1.26 11.92 -0.56
C GLU A 49 0.11 11.22 -0.65
N SER A 50 0.96 11.61 -1.60
CA SER A 50 2.30 11.03 -1.71
C SER A 50 3.13 11.19 -0.42
N LYS A 51 3.04 12.33 0.27
CA LYS A 51 3.71 12.52 1.58
C LYS A 51 3.07 11.67 2.67
N LYS A 52 1.74 11.52 2.64
CA LYS A 52 1.02 10.63 3.59
C LYS A 52 1.54 9.21 3.49
N ILE A 53 1.64 8.72 2.25
CA ILE A 53 2.11 7.38 1.95
C ILE A 53 3.61 7.23 2.25
N ASP A 54 4.44 8.25 2.01
CA ASP A 54 5.86 8.27 2.44
C ASP A 54 5.99 7.98 3.94
N ILE A 55 5.28 8.75 4.76
CA ILE A 55 5.33 8.62 6.23
C ILE A 55 4.77 7.26 6.66
N LEU A 56 3.68 6.81 6.03
CA LEU A 56 3.13 5.49 6.32
C LEU A 56 4.17 4.39 6.05
N ILE A 57 4.83 4.41 4.90
CA ILE A 57 5.86 3.44 4.52
C ILE A 57 7.07 3.50 5.47
N GLU A 58 7.37 4.66 6.03
CA GLU A 58 8.42 4.83 7.04
C GLU A 58 8.02 4.30 8.42
N ILE A 59 6.74 4.41 8.80
CA ILE A 59 6.22 3.93 10.09
C ILE A 59 6.02 2.42 10.10
N LEU A 60 5.52 1.83 9.02
CA LEU A 60 5.26 0.37 8.92
C LEU A 60 6.44 -0.51 9.41
N PRO A 61 7.71 -0.27 9.02
CA PRO A 61 8.85 -1.05 9.51
C PRO A 61 9.18 -0.90 10.98
N THR A 62 8.75 0.19 11.62
CA THR A 62 8.98 0.42 13.06
C THR A 62 8.05 -0.43 13.95
N LYS A 63 6.89 -0.85 13.42
CA LYS A 63 5.84 -1.53 14.20
C LYS A 63 6.00 -3.05 14.29
N GLY A 64 6.82 -3.67 13.44
CA GLY A 64 7.09 -5.11 13.52
C GLY A 64 7.19 -5.83 12.17
N PRO A 65 7.41 -7.15 12.18
CA PRO A 65 7.44 -7.97 10.97
C PRO A 65 6.04 -8.30 10.41
N GLU A 66 5.00 -8.27 11.23
CA GLU A 66 3.62 -8.59 10.81
C GLU A 66 2.90 -7.42 10.13
N THR A 67 3.49 -6.21 10.18
CA THR A 67 2.90 -4.97 9.67
C THR A 67 2.72 -5.02 8.14
N LEU A 68 3.65 -5.65 7.42
CA LEU A 68 3.57 -5.77 5.96
C LEU A 68 2.40 -6.66 5.54
N ASP A 69 2.26 -7.83 6.17
CA ASP A 69 1.23 -8.81 5.82
C ASP A 69 -0.17 -8.23 6.05
N LYS A 70 -0.37 -7.60 7.21
CA LYS A 70 -1.59 -6.83 7.51
C LYS A 70 -1.83 -5.68 6.52
N PHE A 71 -0.79 -4.94 6.15
CA PHE A 71 -0.90 -3.85 5.18
C PHE A 71 -1.33 -4.36 3.80
N ILE A 72 -0.72 -5.46 3.33
CA ILE A 72 -1.11 -6.13 2.08
C ILE A 72 -2.58 -6.56 2.16
N GLY A 73 -3.03 -7.15 3.27
CA GLY A 73 -4.43 -7.56 3.44
C GLY A 73 -5.44 -6.39 3.37
N ILE A 74 -5.06 -5.20 3.81
CA ILE A 74 -5.87 -3.97 3.67
C ILE A 74 -5.88 -3.50 2.21
N LEU A 75 -4.72 -3.54 1.55
CA LEU A 75 -4.63 -3.23 0.13
C LEU A 75 -5.42 -4.23 -0.71
N GLU A 76 -5.46 -5.52 -0.38
CA GLU A 76 -6.20 -6.52 -1.18
C GLU A 76 -7.69 -6.17 -1.31
N ARG A 77 -8.27 -5.50 -0.31
CA ARG A 77 -9.70 -5.12 -0.29
C ARG A 77 -10.03 -3.95 -1.20
N ASN A 78 -9.16 -2.94 -1.25
CA ASN A 78 -9.44 -1.67 -1.93
C ASN A 78 -8.59 -1.48 -3.19
N TYR A 79 -7.43 -2.12 -3.24
CA TYR A 79 -6.38 -1.97 -4.24
C TYR A 79 -5.70 -3.32 -4.50
N GLN A 80 -6.48 -4.32 -4.94
CA GLN A 80 -6.02 -5.69 -5.14
C GLN A 80 -4.75 -5.78 -6.01
N TRP A 81 -4.67 -4.96 -7.06
CA TRP A 81 -3.51 -4.89 -7.95
C TRP A 81 -2.26 -4.30 -7.27
N LEU A 82 -2.40 -3.34 -6.34
CA LEU A 82 -1.27 -2.83 -5.55
C LEU A 82 -0.79 -3.89 -4.57
N ALA A 83 -1.71 -4.59 -3.91
CA ALA A 83 -1.37 -5.68 -3.00
C ALA A 83 -0.64 -6.82 -3.72
N GLU A 84 -1.14 -7.20 -4.90
CA GLU A 84 -0.53 -8.22 -5.74
C GLU A 84 0.84 -7.77 -6.26
N SER A 85 0.98 -6.51 -6.70
CA SER A 85 2.28 -5.92 -7.10
C SER A 85 3.29 -5.93 -5.95
N LEU A 86 2.83 -5.69 -4.72
CA LEU A 86 3.65 -5.72 -3.51
C LEU A 86 4.02 -7.14 -3.08
N ARG A 87 3.10 -8.09 -3.26
CA ARG A 87 3.29 -9.52 -2.93
C ARG A 87 4.18 -10.23 -3.95
N ASN A 88 4.04 -9.88 -5.23
CA ASN A 88 4.80 -10.43 -6.36
C ASN A 88 6.10 -9.67 -6.63
N SER A 89 6.46 -8.68 -5.80
CA SER A 89 7.74 -7.99 -5.87
C SER A 89 8.90 -8.91 -5.42
N ASP A 90 9.06 -10.05 -6.08
CA ASP A 90 10.36 -10.69 -6.19
C ASP A 90 11.23 -9.76 -7.05
N PRO A 91 12.47 -9.45 -6.65
CA PRO A 91 13.36 -8.50 -7.34
C PRO A 91 13.80 -8.93 -8.77
N GLN A 92 13.11 -9.89 -9.39
CA GLN A 92 13.45 -10.53 -10.65
C GLN A 92 12.39 -10.40 -11.76
N ASN A 93 11.23 -9.78 -11.54
CA ASN A 93 10.24 -9.67 -12.62
C ASN A 93 9.44 -8.35 -12.56
N ILE A 94 10.01 -7.32 -13.19
CA ILE A 94 9.20 -6.21 -13.71
C ILE A 94 8.38 -6.81 -14.85
N SER A 95 7.11 -7.12 -14.59
CA SER A 95 6.12 -7.28 -15.65
C SER A 95 5.09 -6.19 -15.47
N ASP A 96 5.29 -5.11 -16.23
CA ASP A 96 4.21 -4.32 -16.79
C ASP A 96 3.11 -5.29 -17.27
N ASN A 97 1.97 -5.30 -16.60
CA ASN A 97 0.75 -5.85 -17.16
C ASN A 97 -0.36 -4.84 -16.85
N GLU A 98 -0.41 -3.81 -17.70
CA GLU A 98 -1.68 -3.19 -18.03
C GLU A 98 -2.54 -4.25 -18.73
N ASN A 99 -3.39 -4.93 -17.97
CA ASN A 99 -4.55 -5.63 -18.52
C ASN A 99 -5.82 -5.04 -17.93
N GLU A 100 -6.10 -3.81 -18.39
CA GLU A 100 -7.45 -3.32 -18.62
C GLU A 100 -8.21 -4.33 -19.49
N ASN A 101 -8.79 -5.38 -18.89
CA ASN A 101 -9.91 -6.08 -19.49
C ASN A 101 -11.20 -5.42 -19.04
N LYS A 102 -11.40 -4.26 -19.66
CA LYS A 102 -12.65 -3.59 -19.97
C LYS A 102 -13.87 -4.51 -19.87
N CYS A 103 -14.68 -4.28 -18.83
CA CYS A 103 -16.12 -4.46 -18.94
C CYS A 103 -16.58 -3.73 -20.21
N GLN A 104 -17.07 -4.46 -21.21
CA GLN A 104 -18.22 -4.12 -22.07
C GLN A 104 -18.22 -4.99 -23.33
N ASN A 105 -19.03 -6.05 -23.31
CA ASN A 105 -19.73 -6.45 -24.52
C ASN A 105 -21.07 -7.08 -24.13
N LEU A 106 -22.07 -6.21 -23.98
CA LEU A 106 -23.48 -6.58 -23.97
C LEU A 106 -24.06 -6.10 -25.30
N GLU A 107 -23.87 -6.87 -26.37
CA GLU A 107 -24.59 -6.66 -27.63
C GLU A 107 -24.90 -8.01 -28.31
N LYS A 108 -26.03 -8.61 -27.93
CA LYS A 108 -27.23 -8.85 -28.76
C LYS A 108 -28.10 -9.99 -28.22
#